data_AF-A0A940AIH6-F1
#
_entry.id   AF-A0A940AIH6-F1
#
_cell.length_a   1.000
_cell.length_b   1.000
_cell.length_c   1.000
_cell.angle_alpha   90.00
_cell.angle_beta   90.00
_cell.angle_gamma   90.00
#
_symmetry.space_group_name_H-M   'P 1'
#
loop_
_entity.id
_entity.type
_entity.pdbx_description
1 polymer ?
#
loop_
_entity_poly.entity_id
_entity_poly.type
_entity_poly.pdbx_seq_one_letter_code
_entity_poly.pdbx_strand_id
1 'polypeptide(L)'
;MKHQFNHKGYPIVRLSGIGKDKKTFSIHRLVAKAFISNPENKPQVNHIDGNKQNNHVENLEWCTNGENQIHAYEHGLNHRSETAGRAKRKVNQIDIQTGKIIKTYNSISEASMTMCGRKSSNIGGYCRHKYGMKTSFGYKWEFCNE
;
A
#
# COMPACT_ATOMS: atom_id res chain seq x y z
N MET A 1 3.35 -24.89 23.38
CA MET A 1 2.90 -23.52 23.76
C MET A 1 2.16 -22.95 22.55
N LYS A 2 0.90 -22.50 22.66
CA LYS A 2 0.19 -21.93 21.50
C LYS A 2 0.72 -20.51 21.23
N HIS A 3 1.20 -20.25 20.01
CA HIS A 3 1.67 -18.92 19.63
C HIS A 3 0.51 -17.96 19.42
N GLN A 4 0.63 -16.73 19.91
CA GLN A 4 -0.25 -15.63 19.52
C GLN A 4 0.29 -15.03 18.20
N PHE A 5 -0.59 -14.45 17.39
CA PHE A 5 -0.21 -13.81 16.13
C PHE A 5 -0.53 -12.31 16.18
N ASN A 6 0.28 -11.48 15.51
CA ASN A 6 -0.07 -10.09 15.28
C ASN A 6 -1.06 -9.93 14.11
N HIS A 7 -1.57 -8.72 13.90
CA HIS A 7 -2.49 -8.41 12.80
C HIS A 7 -1.91 -8.66 11.38
N LYS A 8 -0.60 -8.91 11.26
CA LYS A 8 0.11 -9.22 10.01
C LYS A 8 0.41 -10.71 9.84
N GLY A 9 0.01 -11.56 10.79
CA GLY A 9 0.18 -13.01 10.75
C GLY A 9 1.53 -13.52 11.28
N TYR A 10 2.34 -12.69 11.93
CA TYR A 10 3.60 -13.15 12.54
C TYR A 10 3.36 -13.68 13.97
N PRO A 11 3.95 -14.82 14.35
CA PRO A 11 4.01 -15.26 15.74
C PRO A 11 4.67 -14.22 16.64
N ILE A 12 4.07 -13.98 17.80
CA ILE A 12 4.52 -13.02 18.81
C ILE A 12 4.59 -13.65 20.20
N VAL A 13 5.43 -13.05 21.04
CA VAL A 13 5.54 -13.31 22.47
C VAL A 13 5.49 -12.00 23.24
N ARG A 14 4.97 -12.05 24.47
CA ARG A 14 5.00 -10.92 25.40
C ARG A 14 6.05 -11.19 26.45
N LEU A 15 7.04 -10.31 26.55
CA LEU A 15 8.14 -10.40 27.51
C LEU A 15 8.13 -9.16 28.40
N SER A 16 8.40 -9.33 29.69
CA SER A 16 8.59 -8.23 30.65
C SER A 16 9.89 -8.46 31.40
N GLY A 17 10.67 -7.40 31.58
CA GLY A 17 11.78 -7.40 32.53
C GLY A 17 11.27 -7.16 33.95
N ILE A 18 12.10 -7.46 34.95
CA ILE A 18 11.80 -7.14 36.35
C ILE A 18 11.55 -5.64 36.47
N GLY A 19 10.39 -5.26 37.03
CA GLY A 19 9.97 -3.87 37.20
C GLY A 19 9.64 -3.12 35.90
N LYS A 20 9.52 -3.82 34.75
CA LYS A 20 9.22 -3.20 33.46
C LYS A 20 7.89 -3.68 32.89
N ASP A 21 7.24 -2.78 32.14
CA ASP A 21 6.04 -3.12 31.39
C ASP A 21 6.28 -4.23 30.37
N LYS A 22 5.22 -5.01 30.13
CA LYS A 22 5.18 -6.06 29.12
C LYS A 22 5.32 -5.43 27.73
N LYS A 23 6.25 -5.93 26.95
CA LYS A 23 6.43 -5.58 25.53
C LYS A 23 6.17 -6.79 24.65
N THR A 24 5.59 -6.53 23.49
CA THR A 24 5.32 -7.58 22.48
C THR A 24 6.47 -7.60 21.48
N PHE A 25 6.98 -8.79 21.20
CA PHE A 25 8.05 -9.02 20.24
C PHE A 25 7.61 -10.09 19.23
N SER A 26 8.01 -9.92 17.97
CA SER A 26 7.84 -10.97 16.96
C SER A 26 8.95 -12.01 17.09
N ILE A 27 8.58 -13.29 16.99
CA ILE A 27 9.50 -14.40 17.23
C ILE A 27 10.68 -14.38 16.23
N HIS A 28 10.43 -14.27 14.93
CA HIS A 28 11.50 -14.19 13.91
C HIS A 28 12.55 -13.11 14.21
N ARG A 29 12.16 -11.93 14.70
CA ARG A 29 13.12 -10.88 15.08
C ARG A 29 13.94 -11.22 16.31
N LEU A 30 13.36 -11.93 17.29
CA LEU A 30 14.11 -12.40 18.46
C LEU A 30 15.13 -13.47 18.05
N VAL A 31 14.70 -14.44 17.22
CA VAL A 31 15.56 -15.50 16.69
C VAL A 31 16.71 -14.90 15.88
N ALA A 32 16.43 -14.06 14.89
CA ALA A 32 17.47 -13.42 14.07
C ALA A 32 18.45 -12.59 14.91
N LYS A 33 17.98 -11.85 15.92
CA LYS A 33 18.86 -11.08 16.82
C LYS A 33 19.78 -11.95 17.68
N ALA A 34 19.34 -13.15 18.06
CA ALA A 34 20.10 -14.03 18.92
C ALA A 34 21.10 -14.90 18.13
N PHE A 35 20.76 -15.28 16.90
CA PHE A 35 21.49 -16.32 16.16
C PHE A 35 22.08 -15.89 14.81
N ILE A 36 21.75 -14.70 14.30
CA ILE A 36 22.20 -14.24 12.97
C ILE A 36 22.90 -12.88 13.11
N SER A 37 24.20 -12.86 12.83
CA SER A 37 25.00 -11.64 12.77
C SER A 37 24.43 -10.64 11.75
N ASN A 38 24.41 -9.36 12.10
CA ASN A 38 23.94 -8.28 11.24
C ASN A 38 25.00 -7.18 11.08
N PRO A 39 26.16 -7.48 10.46
CA PRO A 39 27.25 -6.51 10.34
C PRO A 39 26.86 -5.26 9.55
N GLU A 40 25.94 -5.40 8.60
CA GLU A 40 25.44 -4.31 7.75
C GLU A 40 24.32 -3.49 8.40
N ASN A 41 23.92 -3.82 9.64
CA ASN A 41 22.84 -3.15 10.37
C ASN A 41 21.52 -3.06 9.60
N LYS A 42 21.19 -4.07 8.81
CA LYS A 42 19.95 -4.14 8.04
C LYS A 42 18.73 -4.13 8.98
N PRO A 43 17.67 -3.36 8.70
CA PRO A 43 16.61 -3.08 9.68
C PRO A 43 15.50 -4.16 9.76
N GLN A 44 15.38 -5.01 8.74
CA GLN A 44 14.29 -5.99 8.60
C GLN A 44 14.83 -7.42 8.58
N VAL A 45 13.95 -8.36 8.92
CA VAL A 45 14.23 -9.80 8.83
C VAL A 45 13.24 -10.36 7.81
N ASN A 46 13.75 -11.02 6.78
CA ASN A 46 12.96 -11.70 5.75
C ASN A 46 12.76 -13.18 6.13
N HIS A 47 11.67 -13.77 5.65
CA HIS A 47 11.41 -15.21 5.67
C HIS A 47 11.67 -15.75 4.26
N ILE A 48 12.73 -16.53 4.07
CA ILE A 48 13.20 -16.97 2.75
C ILE A 48 12.14 -17.77 1.99
N ASP A 49 11.35 -18.59 2.70
CA ASP A 49 10.25 -19.35 2.12
C ASP A 49 8.91 -18.58 2.00
N GLY A 50 8.88 -17.31 2.43
CA GLY A 50 7.66 -16.49 2.49
C GLY A 50 6.66 -16.87 3.59
N ASN A 51 6.90 -17.95 4.34
CA ASN A 51 6.04 -18.41 5.42
C ASN A 51 6.42 -17.73 6.75
N LYS A 52 5.61 -16.74 7.15
CA LYS A 52 5.76 -15.97 8.39
C LYS A 52 5.80 -16.82 9.68
N GLN A 53 5.36 -18.07 9.62
CA GLN A 53 5.32 -19.00 10.76
C GLN A 53 6.56 -19.90 10.85
N ASN A 54 7.34 -20.02 9.77
CA ASN A 54 8.60 -20.75 9.76
C ASN A 54 9.72 -19.87 10.34
N ASN A 55 9.91 -19.94 11.67
CA ASN A 55 10.87 -19.10 12.41
C ASN A 55 12.22 -19.81 12.64
N HIS A 56 12.52 -20.85 11.87
CA HIS A 56 13.82 -21.53 11.90
C HIS A 56 14.94 -20.59 11.48
N VAL A 57 16.11 -20.67 12.13
CA VAL A 57 17.23 -19.72 11.91
C VAL A 57 17.65 -19.72 10.45
N GLU A 58 17.70 -20.90 9.84
CA GLU A 58 18.04 -21.14 8.45
C GLU A 58 17.03 -20.56 7.44
N ASN A 59 15.82 -20.21 7.88
CA ASN A 59 14.79 -19.59 7.04
C ASN A 59 14.73 -18.06 7.19
N LEU A 60 15.61 -17.48 8.01
CA LEU A 60 15.61 -16.05 8.29
C LEU A 60 16.89 -15.39 7.78
N GLU A 61 16.75 -14.19 7.26
CA GLU A 61 17.88 -13.37 6.84
C GLU A 61 17.64 -11.90 7.15
N TRP A 62 18.71 -11.14 7.39
CA TRP A 62 18.61 -9.70 7.51
C TRP A 62 18.50 -9.06 6.13
N CYS A 63 17.53 -8.16 5.95
CA CYS A 63 17.26 -7.47 4.68
C CYS A 63 16.96 -5.98 4.89
N THR A 64 17.17 -5.20 3.83
CA THR A 64 16.61 -3.86 3.67
C THR A 64 15.15 -3.98 3.24
N ASN A 65 14.41 -2.87 3.33
CA ASN A 65 13.05 -2.86 2.82
C ASN A 65 12.98 -3.13 1.31
N GLY A 66 13.92 -2.59 0.52
CA GLY A 66 13.95 -2.80 -0.93
C GLY A 66 14.13 -4.27 -1.29
N GLU A 67 15.12 -4.94 -0.68
CA GLU A 67 15.36 -6.37 -0.86
C GLU A 67 14.13 -7.21 -0.52
N ASN A 68 13.49 -6.93 0.63
CA ASN A 68 12.28 -7.65 1.05
C ASN A 68 11.10 -7.44 0.08
N GLN A 69 10.94 -6.24 -0.46
CA GLN A 69 9.91 -5.96 -1.46
C GLN A 69 10.17 -6.67 -2.79
N ILE A 70 11.44 -6.74 -3.22
CA ILE A 70 11.87 -7.48 -4.42
C ILE A 70 11.59 -8.97 -4.23
N HIS A 71 12.04 -9.55 -3.13
CA HIS A 71 11.75 -10.95 -2.78
C HIS A 71 10.24 -11.24 -2.79
N ALA A 72 9.44 -10.39 -2.15
CA ALA A 72 7.98 -10.55 -2.16
C ALA A 72 7.36 -10.46 -3.56
N TYR A 73 7.97 -9.72 -4.49
CA TYR A 73 7.51 -9.62 -5.88
C TYR A 73 7.89 -10.87 -6.67
N GLU A 74 9.15 -11.29 -6.59
CA GLU A 74 9.68 -12.47 -7.28
C GLU A 74 8.97 -13.76 -6.85
N HIS A 75 8.58 -13.85 -5.59
CA HIS A 75 7.87 -15.00 -5.03
C HIS A 75 6.34 -14.84 -5.01
N GLY A 76 5.78 -13.79 -5.62
CA GLY A 76 4.32 -13.61 -5.73
C GLY A 76 3.59 -13.37 -4.40
N LEU A 77 4.30 -13.00 -3.33
CA LEU A 77 3.77 -12.76 -1.98
C LEU A 77 3.04 -11.41 -1.85
N ASN A 78 3.17 -10.54 -2.87
CA ASN A 78 2.50 -9.26 -2.97
C ASN A 78 1.04 -9.42 -3.42
N HIS A 79 0.20 -10.07 -2.61
CA HIS A 79 -1.24 -10.09 -2.85
C HIS A 79 -1.81 -8.70 -2.58
N ARG A 80 -2.00 -7.90 -3.64
CA ARG A 80 -2.93 -6.77 -3.56
C ARG A 80 -4.32 -7.37 -3.41
N SER A 81 -5.08 -6.96 -2.39
CA SER A 81 -6.49 -7.32 -2.38
C SER A 81 -7.11 -6.78 -3.67
N GLU A 82 -8.00 -7.55 -4.30
CA GLU A 82 -8.73 -7.09 -5.49
C GLU A 82 -9.46 -5.76 -5.22
N THR A 83 -9.78 -5.52 -3.95
CA THR A 83 -10.41 -4.31 -3.40
C THR A 83 -9.45 -3.17 -3.05
N ALA A 84 -8.13 -3.35 -3.11
CA ALA A 84 -7.14 -2.33 -2.74
C ALA A 84 -7.01 -1.21 -3.79
N GLY A 85 -7.55 -1.43 -4.99
CA GLY A 85 -7.77 -0.36 -5.96
C GLY A 85 -8.98 0.48 -5.55
N ARG A 86 -8.83 1.81 -5.50
CA ARG A 86 -10.02 2.68 -5.48
C ARG A 86 -10.88 2.31 -6.68
N ALA A 87 -12.16 2.05 -6.46
CA ALA A 87 -13.12 1.83 -7.53
C ALA A 87 -12.97 2.91 -8.59
N LYS A 88 -12.89 2.51 -9.86
CA LYS A 88 -12.86 3.46 -10.98
C LYS A 88 -14.21 4.17 -10.99
N ARG A 89 -14.20 5.47 -10.66
CA ARG A 89 -15.41 6.30 -10.70
C ARG A 89 -15.51 6.98 -12.05
N LYS A 90 -16.68 6.89 -12.66
CA LYS A 90 -17.02 7.63 -13.87
C LYS A 90 -16.97 9.14 -13.60
N VAL A 91 -16.64 9.91 -14.63
CA VAL A 91 -16.54 11.38 -14.53
C VAL A 91 -17.15 12.04 -15.76
N ASN A 92 -17.93 13.09 -15.53
CA ASN A 92 -18.54 13.91 -16.57
C ASN A 92 -17.64 15.10 -16.88
N GLN A 93 -17.38 15.31 -18.16
CA GLN A 93 -16.87 16.56 -18.71
C GLN A 93 -18.06 17.44 -19.03
N ILE A 94 -18.10 18.63 -18.45
CA ILE A 94 -19.23 19.54 -18.51
C ILE A 94 -18.76 20.85 -19.13
N ASP A 95 -19.52 21.32 -20.12
CA ASP A 95 -19.29 22.61 -20.74
C ASP A 95 -19.49 23.74 -19.72
N ILE A 96 -18.53 24.68 -19.66
CA ILE A 96 -18.56 25.73 -18.64
C ILE A 96 -19.72 26.69 -18.86
N GLN A 97 -20.03 27.00 -20.12
CA GLN A 97 -20.98 28.04 -20.50
C GLN A 97 -22.42 27.54 -20.40
N THR A 98 -22.68 26.37 -20.97
CA THR A 98 -24.02 25.79 -21.10
C THR A 98 -24.38 24.89 -19.91
N GLY A 99 -23.39 24.40 -19.17
CA GLY A 99 -23.59 23.43 -18.09
C GLY A 99 -24.00 22.03 -18.58
N LYS A 100 -23.97 21.78 -19.90
CA LYS A 100 -24.33 20.48 -20.47
C LYS A 100 -23.17 19.50 -20.36
N ILE A 101 -23.51 18.23 -20.11
CA ILE A 101 -22.54 17.13 -20.20
C ILE A 101 -22.10 16.99 -21.65
N ILE A 102 -20.80 17.12 -21.90
CA ILE A 102 -20.17 16.90 -23.20
C ILE A 102 -19.88 15.40 -23.37
N LYS A 103 -19.31 14.77 -22.34
CA LYS A 103 -18.88 13.37 -22.37
C LYS A 103 -18.75 12.78 -20.98
N THR A 104 -19.06 11.50 -20.84
CA THR A 104 -18.79 10.71 -19.62
C THR A 104 -17.65 9.73 -19.90
N TYR A 105 -16.67 9.69 -19.00
CA TYR A 105 -15.53 8.78 -19.06
C TYR A 105 -15.64 7.73 -17.97
N ASN A 106 -15.12 6.51 -18.20
CA ASN A 106 -15.17 5.43 -17.20
C ASN A 106 -14.23 5.68 -16.01
N SER A 107 -13.27 6.59 -16.14
CA SER A 107 -12.38 6.99 -15.06
C SER A 107 -11.72 8.36 -15.27
N ILE A 108 -11.22 8.96 -14.19
CA ILE A 108 -10.33 10.14 -14.27
C ILE A 108 -9.10 9.85 -15.15
N SER A 109 -8.52 8.65 -15.07
CA SER A 109 -7.35 8.32 -15.90
C SER A 109 -7.68 8.32 -17.39
N GLU A 110 -8.85 7.83 -17.78
CA GLU A 110 -9.32 7.86 -19.17
C GLU A 110 -9.57 9.31 -19.64
N ALA A 111 -10.25 10.11 -18.83
CA ALA A 111 -10.44 11.54 -19.11
C ALA A 111 -9.10 12.25 -19.25
N SER A 112 -8.18 12.05 -18.31
CA SER A 112 -6.84 12.62 -18.29
C SER A 112 -6.02 12.23 -19.52
N MET A 113 -6.06 10.96 -19.92
CA MET A 113 -5.40 10.49 -21.14
C MET A 113 -5.97 11.18 -22.39
N THR A 114 -7.28 11.37 -22.45
CA THR A 114 -7.94 12.06 -23.57
C THR A 114 -7.56 13.54 -23.61
N MET A 115 -7.51 14.21 -22.44
CA MET A 115 -7.25 15.65 -22.35
C MET A 115 -5.78 16.03 -22.57
N CYS A 116 -4.83 15.24 -22.07
CA CYS A 116 -3.42 15.64 -22.05
C CYS A 116 -2.44 14.49 -22.32
N GLY A 117 -2.91 13.30 -22.70
CA GLY A 117 -2.04 12.14 -22.96
C GLY A 117 -1.34 11.59 -21.72
N ARG A 118 -1.77 11.98 -20.51
CA ARG A 118 -1.16 11.54 -19.24
C ARG A 118 -2.21 10.94 -18.31
N LYS A 119 -1.82 9.91 -17.54
CA LYS A 119 -2.71 9.26 -16.56
C LYS A 119 -3.03 10.11 -15.34
N SER A 120 -2.23 11.16 -15.09
CA SER A 120 -2.34 12.06 -13.94
C SER A 120 -2.77 13.46 -14.36
N SER A 121 -3.75 14.00 -13.64
CA SER A 121 -4.25 15.37 -13.81
C SER A 121 -4.98 15.88 -12.56
N ASN A 122 -5.39 17.15 -12.61
CA ASN A 122 -6.13 17.81 -11.54
C ASN A 122 -7.65 17.55 -11.57
N ILE A 123 -8.17 16.79 -12.54
CA ILE A 123 -9.62 16.49 -12.68
C ILE A 123 -10.18 15.92 -11.38
N GLY A 124 -9.50 14.94 -10.78
CA GLY A 124 -9.96 14.36 -9.52
C GLY A 124 -9.87 15.30 -8.32
N GLY A 125 -8.98 16.29 -8.35
CA GLY A 125 -8.93 17.36 -7.35
C GLY A 125 -10.11 18.31 -7.54
N TYR A 126 -10.36 18.68 -8.79
CA TYR A 126 -11.48 19.52 -9.21
C TYR A 126 -12.83 18.96 -8.77
N CYS A 127 -13.14 17.70 -9.08
CA CYS A 127 -14.42 17.06 -8.71
C CYS A 127 -14.66 17.01 -7.19
N ARG A 128 -13.61 17.19 -6.37
CA ARG A 128 -13.70 17.22 -4.89
C ARG A 128 -13.65 18.64 -4.34
N HIS A 129 -13.69 19.65 -5.21
CA HIS A 129 -13.48 21.05 -4.89
C HIS A 129 -12.19 21.31 -4.11
N LYS A 130 -11.18 20.45 -4.33
CA LYS A 130 -9.87 20.60 -3.68
C LYS A 130 -9.14 21.76 -4.36
N TYR A 131 -8.52 22.62 -3.55
CA TYR A 131 -7.65 23.71 -3.99
C TYR A 131 -8.34 24.90 -4.70
N GLY A 132 -9.66 25.08 -4.55
CA GLY A 132 -10.36 26.26 -5.08
C GLY A 132 -10.32 26.40 -6.61
N MET A 133 -10.11 25.30 -7.33
CA MET A 133 -10.01 25.31 -8.79
C MET A 133 -11.36 25.67 -9.42
N LYS A 134 -11.37 26.63 -10.36
CA LYS A 134 -12.58 27.05 -11.09
C LYS A 134 -12.86 26.20 -12.33
N THR A 135 -11.80 25.69 -12.98
CA THR A 135 -11.90 24.78 -14.14
C THR A 135 -10.73 23.77 -14.15
N SER A 136 -10.83 22.71 -14.95
CA SER A 136 -9.69 21.87 -15.33
C SER A 136 -9.74 21.60 -16.83
N PHE A 137 -8.64 21.87 -17.54
CA PHE A 137 -8.56 21.80 -19.00
C PHE A 137 -9.63 22.61 -19.75
N GLY A 138 -10.13 23.70 -19.15
CA GLY A 138 -11.21 24.49 -19.75
C GLY A 138 -12.60 23.87 -19.63
N TYR A 139 -12.79 22.88 -18.75
CA TYR A 139 -14.10 22.26 -18.49
C TYR A 139 -14.43 22.23 -16.99
N LYS A 140 -15.72 22.09 -16.67
CA LYS A 140 -16.19 21.63 -15.37
C LYS A 140 -16.13 20.09 -15.35
N TRP A 141 -15.84 19.53 -14.19
CA TRP A 141 -15.77 18.09 -14.00
C TRP A 141 -16.51 17.65 -12.74
N GLU A 142 -17.36 16.65 -12.87
CA GLU A 142 -18.11 16.08 -11.75
C GLU A 142 -18.03 14.56 -11.78
N PHE A 143 -17.99 13.93 -10.61
CA PHE A 143 -18.18 12.49 -10.56
C PHE A 143 -19.59 12.16 -11.01
N CYS A 144 -19.72 11.16 -11.88
CA CYS A 144 -21.02 10.62 -12.18
C CYS A 144 -21.53 9.92 -10.92
N ASN A 145 -22.69 10.35 -10.42
CA ASN A 145 -23.44 9.62 -9.42
C ASN A 145 -24.27 8.61 -10.21
N GLU A 146 -23.76 7.38 -10.31
CA GLU A 146 -24.61 6.22 -10.59
C GLU A 146 -25.30 5.79 -9.30
#